data_AF-A0A561UBJ6-F1
#
_entry.id   AF-A0A561UBJ6-F1
#
_cell.length_a   1.000
_cell.length_b   1.000
_cell.length_c   1.000
_cell.angle_alpha   90.00
_cell.angle_beta   90.00
_cell.angle_gamma   90.00
#
_symmetry.space_group_name_H-M   'P 1'
#
loop_
_entity.id
_entity.type
_entity.pdbx_description
1 polymer ?
#
loop_
_entity_poly.entity_id
_entity_poly.type
_entity_poly.pdbx_seq_one_letter_code
_entity_poly.pdbx_strand_id
1 'polypeptide(L)'
;MLDALGFVADLRDRTARGERVDWQLEALGLAPDPELLCHLAPPAPDQAPRWHELHRFGLLYYRRGPGFVIVYDARPTATAAQLLLDDPDELRLFDRLARPGPLASDDPAARRLRTARLVMEVDGWAVALPYRESRLVLPLDIMCMPSNVSPKASPTATSSG
;
A
#
# COMPACT_ATOMS: atom_id res chain seq x y z
N MET A 1 -22.44 -3.60 1.93
CA MET A 1 -21.69 -4.44 0.96
C MET A 1 -20.83 -3.60 0.02
N LEU A 2 -21.40 -2.60 -0.66
CA LEU A 2 -20.61 -1.49 -1.24
C LEU A 2 -19.76 -0.78 -0.17
N ASP A 3 -20.27 -0.75 1.06
CA ASP A 3 -19.57 -0.20 2.23
C ASP A 3 -18.21 -0.88 2.47
N ALA A 4 -18.09 -2.19 2.21
CA ALA A 4 -16.84 -2.93 2.37
C ALA A 4 -15.78 -2.46 1.36
N LEU A 5 -16.16 -2.35 0.07
CA LEU A 5 -15.27 -1.84 -0.97
C LEU A 5 -14.90 -0.37 -0.73
N GLY A 6 -15.85 0.43 -0.26
CA GLY A 6 -15.62 1.82 0.15
C GLY A 6 -14.65 1.93 1.32
N PHE A 7 -14.82 1.08 2.33
CA PHE A 7 -13.91 0.98 3.46
C PHE A 7 -12.50 0.57 3.02
N VAL A 8 -12.38 -0.42 2.13
CA VAL A 8 -11.07 -0.83 1.57
C VAL A 8 -10.42 0.29 0.77
N ALA A 9 -11.18 1.05 -0.02
CA ALA A 9 -10.67 2.24 -0.70
C ALA A 9 -10.14 3.29 0.29
N ASP A 10 -10.87 3.59 1.36
CA ASP A 10 -10.45 4.56 2.38
C ASP A 10 -9.21 4.06 3.14
N LEU A 11 -9.20 2.79 3.55
CA LEU A 11 -8.07 2.15 4.23
C LEU A 11 -6.82 2.14 3.35
N ARG A 12 -6.97 1.86 2.05
CA ARG A 12 -5.91 1.97 1.05
C ARG A 12 -5.34 3.39 0.97
N ASP A 13 -6.21 4.39 0.89
CA ASP A 13 -5.80 5.80 0.78
C ASP A 13 -5.16 6.33 2.08
N ARG A 14 -5.59 5.86 3.26
CA ARG A 14 -4.93 6.14 4.56
C ARG A 14 -3.59 5.43 4.69
N THR A 15 -3.53 4.15 4.29
CA THR A 15 -2.27 3.38 4.27
C THR A 15 -1.25 4.10 3.38
N ALA A 16 -1.65 4.54 2.19
CA ALA A 16 -0.80 5.28 1.26
C ALA A 16 -0.15 6.53 1.86
N ARG A 17 -0.86 7.20 2.78
CA ARG A 17 -0.40 8.39 3.50
C ARG A 17 0.45 8.07 4.73
N GLY A 18 0.63 6.79 5.07
CA GLY A 18 1.33 6.35 6.28
C GLY A 18 0.57 6.69 7.56
N GLU A 19 -0.75 6.87 7.48
CA GLU A 19 -1.56 7.18 8.65
C GLU A 19 -1.72 5.96 9.55
N ARG A 20 -1.68 6.20 10.86
CA ARG A 20 -2.09 5.18 11.83
C ARG A 20 -3.60 5.05 11.77
N VAL A 21 -4.09 3.86 11.41
CA VAL A 21 -5.51 3.55 11.36
C VAL A 21 -5.81 2.50 12.42
N ASP A 22 -6.52 2.91 13.47
CA ASP A 22 -7.05 1.99 14.46
C ASP A 22 -8.49 1.64 14.05
N TRP A 23 -8.74 0.38 13.67
CA TRP A 23 -10.03 -0.07 13.18
C TRP A 23 -10.32 -1.53 13.59
N GLN A 24 -11.60 -1.91 13.52
CA GLN A 24 -12.08 -3.23 13.94
C GLN A 24 -12.57 -4.02 12.71
N LEU A 25 -12.30 -5.32 12.67
CA LEU A 25 -12.58 -6.19 11.52
C LEU A 25 -14.05 -6.18 11.10
N GLU A 26 -14.97 -6.04 12.05
CA GLU A 26 -16.41 -5.95 11.82
C GLU A 26 -16.79 -4.78 10.91
N ALA A 27 -15.99 -3.69 10.91
CA ALA A 27 -16.21 -2.54 10.03
C ALA A 27 -16.07 -2.89 8.54
N LEU A 28 -15.34 -3.97 8.21
CA LEU A 28 -15.24 -4.46 6.84
C LEU A 28 -16.55 -5.11 6.38
N GLY A 29 -17.36 -5.66 7.30
CA GLY A 29 -18.66 -6.25 6.99
C GLY A 29 -18.61 -7.54 6.15
N LEU A 30 -17.43 -8.15 5.99
CA LEU A 30 -17.22 -9.44 5.34
C LEU A 30 -15.94 -10.10 5.88
N ALA A 31 -15.78 -11.40 5.66
CA ALA A 31 -14.56 -12.11 6.00
C ALA A 31 -13.45 -11.79 4.97
N PRO A 32 -12.33 -11.16 5.36
CA PRO A 32 -11.25 -10.85 4.44
C PRO A 32 -10.41 -12.08 4.10
N ASP A 33 -9.73 -12.04 2.95
CA ASP A 33 -8.53 -12.82 2.69
C ASP A 33 -7.31 -12.04 3.21
N PRO A 34 -6.66 -12.47 4.31
CA PRO A 34 -5.52 -11.76 4.87
C PRO A 34 -4.34 -11.66 3.91
N GLU A 35 -4.15 -12.63 3.01
CA GLU A 35 -3.01 -12.60 2.08
C GLU A 35 -3.24 -11.61 0.93
N LEU A 36 -4.51 -11.36 0.59
CA LEU A 36 -4.88 -10.36 -0.41
C LEU A 36 -4.72 -8.93 0.10
N LEU A 37 -5.09 -8.70 1.36
CA LEU A 37 -5.19 -7.37 1.97
C LEU A 37 -4.01 -7.01 2.89
N CYS A 38 -3.02 -7.90 3.06
CA CYS A 38 -1.87 -7.67 3.95
C CYS A 38 -1.02 -6.44 3.60
N HIS A 39 -1.19 -5.82 2.43
CA HIS A 39 -0.54 -4.55 2.10
C HIS A 39 -1.21 -3.31 2.75
N LEU A 40 -2.41 -3.49 3.32
CA LEU A 40 -3.18 -2.45 4.00
C LEU A 40 -2.96 -2.52 5.51
N ALA A 41 -3.10 -1.36 6.19
CA ALA A 41 -3.01 -1.28 7.64
C ALA A 41 -3.97 -2.30 8.30
N PRO A 42 -3.46 -3.22 9.13
CA PRO A 42 -4.25 -4.30 9.69
C PRO A 42 -5.26 -3.79 10.74
N PRO A 43 -6.34 -4.55 11.04
CA PRO A 43 -7.29 -4.21 12.10
C PRO A 43 -6.67 -4.38 13.49
N ALA A 44 -7.46 -4.35 14.56
CA ALA A 44 -6.97 -4.64 15.90
C ALA A 44 -6.18 -5.99 15.97
N PRO A 45 -5.04 -6.05 16.70
CA PRO A 45 -4.11 -7.18 16.66
C PRO A 45 -4.70 -8.57 16.97
N ASP A 46 -5.70 -8.60 17.84
CA ASP A 46 -6.39 -9.81 18.28
C ASP A 46 -7.37 -10.36 17.23
N GLN A 47 -7.82 -9.54 16.27
CA GLN A 47 -8.85 -9.92 15.31
C GLN A 47 -8.29 -10.57 14.04
N ALA A 48 -7.05 -10.26 13.67
CA ALA A 48 -6.43 -10.78 12.44
C ALA A 48 -4.91 -10.97 12.57
N PRO A 49 -4.44 -11.91 13.42
CA PRO A 49 -3.01 -12.11 13.70
C PRO A 49 -2.20 -12.41 12.43
N ARG A 50 -2.78 -13.16 11.48
CA ARG A 50 -2.13 -13.46 10.20
C ARG A 50 -1.94 -12.21 9.33
N TRP A 51 -2.88 -11.28 9.34
CA TRP A 51 -2.76 -10.02 8.62
C TRP A 51 -1.60 -9.19 9.20
N HIS A 52 -1.51 -9.11 10.53
CA HIS A 52 -0.39 -8.45 11.21
C HIS A 52 0.96 -9.09 10.90
N GLU A 53 1.05 -10.41 10.89
CA GLU A 53 2.27 -11.15 10.58
C GLU A 53 2.79 -10.84 9.16
N LEU A 54 1.87 -10.80 8.19
CA LEU A 54 2.18 -10.56 6.79
C LEU A 54 2.38 -9.08 6.47
N HIS A 55 1.78 -8.18 7.23
CA HIS A 55 1.74 -6.77 6.88
C HIS A 55 3.12 -6.11 6.90
N ARG A 56 3.41 -5.43 5.80
CA ARG A 56 4.51 -4.49 5.64
C ARG A 56 4.04 -3.34 4.76
N PHE A 57 4.46 -2.12 5.08
CA PHE A 57 4.30 -1.01 4.16
C PHE A 57 5.16 -1.26 2.91
N GLY A 58 4.62 -0.98 1.72
CA GLY A 58 5.31 -1.17 0.45
C GLY A 58 5.00 -2.49 -0.28
N LEU A 59 4.07 -3.31 0.22
CA LEU A 59 3.80 -4.62 -0.39
C LEU A 59 3.03 -4.57 -1.70
N LEU A 60 2.13 -3.59 -1.89
CA LEU A 60 1.37 -3.46 -3.13
C LEU A 60 1.11 -1.99 -3.43
N TYR A 61 1.85 -1.46 -4.40
CA TYR A 61 1.75 -0.06 -4.80
C TYR A 61 1.93 0.09 -6.30
N TYR A 62 1.58 1.26 -6.83
CA TYR A 62 1.81 1.57 -8.23
C TYR A 62 2.45 2.93 -8.45
N ARG A 63 3.17 3.02 -9.58
CA ARG A 63 3.67 4.26 -10.16
C ARG A 63 3.00 4.49 -11.50
N ARG A 64 2.65 5.74 -11.79
CA ARG A 64 2.02 6.13 -13.04
C ARG A 64 2.98 6.94 -13.89
N GLY A 65 3.12 6.54 -15.16
CA GLY A 65 3.80 7.28 -16.20
C GLY A 65 2.83 7.73 -17.30
N PRO A 66 3.34 8.40 -18.35
CA PRO A 66 2.53 8.78 -19.51
C PRO A 66 2.06 7.53 -20.26
N GLY A 67 0.76 7.21 -20.15
CA GLY A 67 0.16 6.09 -20.86
C GLY A 67 0.44 4.71 -20.28
N PHE A 68 0.95 4.61 -19.04
CA PHE A 68 1.16 3.33 -18.38
C PHE A 68 1.12 3.42 -16.85
N VAL A 69 0.90 2.27 -16.21
CA VAL A 69 1.03 2.05 -14.77
C VAL A 69 1.94 0.84 -14.54
N ILE A 70 2.91 0.98 -13.63
CA ILE A 70 3.70 -0.14 -13.13
C ILE A 70 3.20 -0.44 -11.72
N VAL A 71 2.70 -1.64 -11.52
CA VAL A 71 2.33 -2.18 -10.21
C VAL A 71 3.49 -3.01 -9.67
N TYR A 72 3.86 -2.77 -8.42
CA TYR A 72 4.83 -3.54 -7.68
C TYR A 72 4.07 -4.37 -6.64
N ASP A 73 4.30 -5.69 -6.64
CA ASP A 73 3.59 -6.63 -5.77
C ASP A 73 4.58 -7.59 -5.09
N ALA A 74 4.76 -7.42 -3.79
CA ALA A 74 5.59 -8.24 -2.93
C ALA A 74 4.75 -9.07 -1.94
N ARG A 75 3.42 -9.15 -2.14
CA ARG A 75 2.56 -10.01 -1.31
C ARG A 75 2.91 -11.48 -1.53
N PRO A 76 2.65 -12.37 -0.54
CA PRO A 76 2.84 -13.81 -0.71
C PRO A 76 2.08 -14.40 -1.90
N THR A 77 0.93 -13.80 -2.25
CA THR A 77 0.06 -14.23 -3.36
C THR A 77 0.40 -13.58 -4.70
N ALA A 78 1.48 -12.80 -4.80
CA ALA A 78 1.83 -12.08 -6.01
C ALA A 78 2.07 -13.05 -7.18
N THR A 79 1.47 -12.77 -8.33
CA THR A 79 1.72 -13.55 -9.56
C THR A 79 3.00 -13.10 -10.27
N ALA A 80 3.43 -11.86 -10.03
CA ALA A 80 4.67 -11.28 -10.53
C ALA A 80 5.11 -10.15 -9.58
N ALA A 81 6.41 -9.96 -9.42
CA ALA A 81 6.94 -8.86 -8.59
C ALA A 81 6.65 -7.47 -9.17
N GLN A 82 6.51 -7.38 -10.49
CA GLN A 82 6.17 -6.17 -11.23
C GLN A 82 5.21 -6.50 -12.37
N LEU A 83 4.19 -5.67 -12.56
CA LEU A 83 3.24 -5.78 -13.67
C LEU A 83 3.10 -4.44 -14.38
N LEU A 84 3.27 -4.46 -15.71
CA LEU A 84 2.99 -3.32 -16.58
C LEU A 84 1.52 -3.39 -17.06
N LEU A 85 0.81 -2.30 -16.82
CA LEU A 85 -0.48 -1.97 -17.43
C LEU A 85 -0.24 -0.85 -18.43
N ASP A 86 -0.26 -1.16 -19.72
CA ASP A 86 -0.07 -0.23 -20.84
C ASP A 86 -1.21 -0.33 -21.87
N ASP A 87 -2.10 -1.30 -21.71
CA ASP A 87 -3.34 -1.38 -22.48
C ASP A 87 -4.31 -0.25 -22.07
N PRO A 88 -4.88 0.51 -23.02
CA PRO A 88 -5.77 1.62 -22.71
C PRO A 88 -7.04 1.24 -21.92
N ASP A 89 -7.60 0.06 -22.14
CA ASP A 89 -8.83 -0.37 -21.47
C ASP A 89 -8.54 -0.81 -20.03
N GLU A 90 -7.41 -1.48 -19.81
CA GLU A 90 -6.91 -1.76 -18.47
C GLU A 90 -6.61 -0.50 -17.68
N LEU A 91 -5.98 0.50 -18.30
CA LEU A 91 -5.68 1.76 -17.64
C LEU A 91 -6.95 2.51 -17.25
N ARG A 92 -7.93 2.61 -18.16
CA ARG A 92 -9.23 3.22 -17.87
C ARG A 92 -9.97 2.47 -16.76
N LEU A 93 -9.94 1.15 -16.80
CA LEU A 93 -10.57 0.31 -15.79
C LEU A 93 -9.89 0.50 -14.43
N PHE A 94 -8.57 0.40 -14.38
CA PHE A 94 -7.78 0.57 -13.16
C PHE A 94 -8.00 1.95 -12.54
N ASP A 95 -7.97 3.01 -13.35
CA ASP A 95 -8.24 4.38 -12.90
C ASP A 95 -9.67 4.54 -12.37
N ARG A 96 -10.67 3.94 -13.04
CA ARG A 96 -12.07 3.95 -12.58
C ARG A 96 -12.22 3.24 -11.23
N LEU A 97 -11.57 2.09 -11.06
CA LEU A 97 -11.61 1.28 -9.84
C LEU A 97 -10.77 1.88 -8.69
N ALA A 98 -10.17 3.07 -8.86
CA ALA A 98 -9.65 3.84 -7.73
C ALA A 98 -10.75 4.13 -6.68
N ARG A 99 -12.02 4.11 -7.09
CA ARG A 99 -13.20 4.08 -6.21
C ARG A 99 -14.03 2.82 -6.53
N PRO A 100 -14.84 2.32 -5.58
CA PRO A 100 -15.73 1.21 -5.84
C PRO A 100 -16.58 1.46 -7.09
N GLY A 101 -16.58 0.51 -8.02
CA GLY A 101 -17.30 0.63 -9.28
C GLY A 101 -17.72 -0.73 -9.84
N PRO A 102 -18.65 -0.75 -10.80
CA PRO A 102 -19.07 -1.99 -11.44
C PRO A 102 -17.90 -2.62 -12.23
N LEU A 103 -17.84 -3.94 -12.20
CA LEU A 103 -16.85 -4.74 -12.91
C LEU A 103 -17.53 -5.87 -13.68
N ALA A 104 -17.55 -5.74 -15.01
CA ALA A 104 -18.11 -6.76 -15.89
C ALA A 104 -17.27 -8.05 -15.84
N SER A 105 -17.93 -9.20 -15.83
CA SER A 105 -17.28 -10.51 -15.71
C SER A 105 -16.61 -10.97 -17.02
N ASP A 106 -17.11 -10.50 -18.15
CA ASP A 106 -16.69 -10.88 -19.50
C ASP A 106 -15.60 -9.98 -20.09
N ASP A 107 -15.37 -8.80 -19.51
CA ASP A 107 -14.34 -7.83 -19.90
C ASP A 107 -12.91 -8.42 -19.79
N PRO A 108 -12.12 -8.48 -20.88
CA PRO A 108 -10.73 -8.92 -20.86
C PRO A 108 -9.83 -8.14 -19.89
N ALA A 109 -10.01 -6.83 -19.79
CA ALA A 109 -9.24 -6.00 -18.87
C ALA A 109 -9.53 -6.38 -17.42
N ALA A 110 -10.82 -6.61 -17.10
CA ALA A 110 -11.23 -7.08 -15.77
C ALA A 110 -10.61 -8.44 -15.45
N ARG A 111 -10.57 -9.37 -16.41
CA ARG A 111 -9.93 -10.69 -16.25
C ARG A 111 -8.44 -10.59 -15.97
N ARG A 112 -7.72 -9.67 -16.63
CA ARG A 112 -6.28 -9.45 -16.37
C ARG A 112 -6.05 -8.91 -14.96
N LEU A 113 -6.82 -7.90 -14.53
CA LEU A 113 -6.72 -7.34 -13.17
C LEU A 113 -7.06 -8.36 -12.07
N ARG A 114 -8.07 -9.21 -12.31
CA ARG A 114 -8.45 -10.34 -11.44
C ARG A 114 -7.32 -11.35 -11.29
N THR A 115 -6.80 -11.81 -12.42
CA THR A 115 -5.72 -12.81 -12.46
C THR A 115 -4.50 -12.32 -11.71
N ALA A 116 -4.16 -11.03 -11.87
CA ALA A 116 -3.07 -10.38 -11.16
C ALA A 116 -3.41 -10.01 -9.70
N ARG A 117 -4.62 -10.35 -9.19
CA ARG A 117 -5.09 -10.06 -7.84
C ARG A 117 -4.97 -8.56 -7.47
N LEU A 118 -5.23 -7.69 -8.44
CA LEU A 118 -5.14 -6.23 -8.27
C LEU A 118 -6.46 -5.58 -7.88
N VAL A 119 -7.54 -6.36 -7.84
CA VAL A 119 -8.87 -5.91 -7.46
C VAL A 119 -9.44 -6.80 -6.36
N MET A 120 -10.22 -6.19 -5.48
CA MET A 120 -11.13 -6.91 -4.60
C MET A 120 -12.54 -6.75 -5.13
N GLU A 121 -13.28 -7.86 -5.19
CA GLU A 121 -14.61 -7.95 -5.77
C GLU A 121 -15.65 -8.40 -4.76
N VAL A 122 -16.82 -7.78 -4.83
CA VAL A 122 -18.01 -8.16 -4.07
C VAL A 122 -19.23 -7.90 -4.95
N ASP A 123 -19.98 -8.95 -5.28
CA ASP A 123 -21.26 -8.90 -6.01
C ASP A 123 -21.26 -8.03 -7.29
N GLY A 124 -20.25 -8.24 -8.15
CA GLY A 124 -20.12 -7.53 -9.44
C GLY A 124 -19.59 -6.09 -9.33
N TRP A 125 -19.21 -5.67 -8.11
CA TRP A 125 -18.49 -4.44 -7.86
C TRP A 125 -17.06 -4.74 -7.46
N ALA A 126 -16.16 -3.80 -7.75
CA ALA A 126 -14.76 -3.95 -7.44
C ALA A 126 -14.11 -2.64 -6.99
N VAL A 127 -12.96 -2.78 -6.35
CA VAL A 127 -12.02 -1.69 -6.06
C VAL A 127 -10.59 -2.16 -6.35
N ALA A 128 -9.77 -1.26 -6.90
CA ALA A 128 -8.35 -1.51 -7.10
C ALA A 128 -7.61 -1.49 -5.76
N LEU A 129 -6.79 -2.52 -5.53
CA LEU A 129 -6.06 -2.73 -4.29
C LEU A 129 -4.74 -1.94 -4.17
N PRO A 130 -3.93 -1.78 -5.23
CA PRO A 130 -2.67 -1.06 -5.12
C PRO A 130 -2.90 0.40 -4.75
N TYR A 131 -2.23 0.88 -3.71
CA TYR A 131 -2.22 2.31 -3.46
C TYR A 131 -1.24 3.02 -4.39
N ARG A 132 -1.53 4.29 -4.69
CA ARG A 132 -0.57 5.12 -5.41
C ARG A 132 0.58 5.44 -4.47
N GLU A 133 1.80 5.14 -4.86
CA GLU A 133 2.95 5.68 -4.15
C GLU A 133 3.03 7.18 -4.46
N SER A 134 2.42 7.99 -3.59
CA SER A 134 2.77 9.40 -3.52
C SER A 134 4.16 9.48 -2.94
N ARG A 135 5.10 10.11 -3.65
CA ARG A 135 6.37 10.55 -3.05
C ARG A 135 6.00 11.33 -1.78
N LEU A 136 6.17 10.73 -0.62
CA LEU A 136 6.40 11.51 0.58
C LEU A 136 7.67 12.27 0.25
N VAL A 137 7.54 13.59 0.03
CA VAL A 137 8.68 14.47 0.15
C VAL A 137 9.06 14.34 1.62
N LEU A 138 9.99 13.43 1.92
CA LEU A 138 10.62 13.39 3.23
C LEU A 138 11.17 14.80 3.46
N PRO A 139 10.85 15.47 4.59
CA PRO A 139 11.59 16.65 4.97
C PRO A 139 13.07 16.26 4.98
N LEU A 140 13.89 16.95 4.17
CA LEU A 140 15.33 16.69 4.06
C LEU A 140 16.07 16.86 5.40
N ASP A 141 15.40 17.39 6.41
CA ASP A 141 15.95 17.65 7.75
C ASP A 141 16.18 16.38 8.58
N ILE A 142 15.63 15.22 8.18
CA ILE A 142 15.81 13.94 8.91
C ILE A 142 17.15 13.27 8.57
N MET A 143 17.84 13.65 7.49
CA MET A 143 19.14 13.07 7.12
C MET A 143 20.36 13.86 7.62
N CYS A 144 20.17 15.00 8.28
CA CYS A 144 21.23 15.72 8.98
C CYS A 144 21.24 15.39 10.48
N MET A 145 21.56 14.15 10.83
CA MET A 145 22.07 13.88 12.18
C MET A 145 23.51 14.39 12.22
N PRO A 146 23.88 15.33 13.11
CA PRO A 146 25.28 15.65 13.30
C PRO A 146 25.99 14.40 13.82
N SER A 147 26.96 13.92 13.06
CA SER A 147 27.91 12.91 13.51
C SER A 147 28.47 13.33 14.86
N ASN A 148 28.09 12.63 15.92
CA ASN A 148 28.56 12.92 17.26
C ASN A 148 30.01 12.41 17.38
N VAL A 149 30.95 13.16 16.82
CA VAL A 149 32.37 12.99 17.07
C VAL A 149 32.70 13.86 18.27
N SER A 150 32.78 13.25 19.44
CA SER A 150 33.32 13.92 20.62
C SER A 150 34.78 14.32 20.35
N PRO A 151 35.16 15.59 20.56
CA PRO A 151 36.57 15.97 20.48
C PRO A 151 37.33 15.33 21.64
N LYS A 152 38.37 14.57 21.30
CA LYS A 152 39.35 14.01 22.23
C LYS A 152 40.01 15.17 22.99
N ALA A 153 39.89 15.17 24.32
CA ALA A 153 40.53 16.16 25.16
C ALA A 153 42.06 16.12 24.98
N SER A 154 42.64 17.27 24.62
CA SER A 154 44.10 17.49 24.68
C SER A 154 44.49 17.99 26.08
N PRO A 155 45.66 17.58 26.60
CA PRO A 155 46.05 17.81 27.98
C PRO A 155 46.45 19.26 28.25
N THR A 156 45.97 19.78 29.39
CA THR A 156 46.31 21.09 29.97
C THR A 156 47.79 21.13 30.35
N ALA A 157 48.55 22.01 29.69
CA ALA A 157 49.88 22.39 30.14
C ALA A 157 49.76 23.13 31.48
N THR A 158 50.32 22.54 32.54
CA THR A 158 50.54 23.23 33.82
C THR A 158 51.96 23.78 33.81
N SER A 159 52.09 25.10 33.74
CA SER A 159 53.32 25.81 34.13
C SER A 159 53.07 26.47 35.48
N SER A 160 53.89 26.15 36.48
CA SER A 160 54.08 26.95 37.68
C SER A 160 55.39 26.56 38.34
N GLY A 161 56.23 27.57 38.61
CA GLY A 161 57.29 27.53 39.64
C GLY A 161 58.65 27.10 39.16
#